data_AF-A0A1A7PTM5-F1
#
_entry.id   AF-A0A1A7PTM5-F1
#
_cell.length_a   1.000
_cell.length_b   1.000
_cell.length_c   1.000
_cell.angle_alpha   90.00
_cell.angle_beta   90.00
_cell.angle_gamma   90.00
#
_symmetry.space_group_name_H-M   'P 1'
#
loop_
_entity.id
_entity.type
_entity.pdbx_description
1 polymer ?
#
loop_
_entity_poly.entity_id
_entity_poly.type
_entity_poly.pdbx_seq_one_letter_code
_entity_poly.pdbx_strand_id
1 'polypeptide(L)' 'MKKLLLIISVLLLTQSALAAKQEYSCDDGKRYCKEMRSCEEAKFYLNQCGVGRLDRDKDGVPCESICR' A
#
# COMPACT_ATOMS: atom_id res chain seq x y z
N MET A 1 1.91 42.75 0.39
CA MET A 1 1.53 42.26 -0.96
C MET A 1 2.51 41.21 -1.51
N LYS A 2 3.80 41.52 -1.73
CA LYS A 2 4.79 40.57 -2.31
C LYS A 2 5.11 39.34 -1.44
N LYS A 3 5.05 39.48 -0.11
CA LYS A 3 5.23 38.37 0.85
C LYS A 3 4.13 37.31 0.76
N LEU A 4 2.92 37.69 0.33
CA LEU A 4 1.77 36.77 0.21
C LEU A 4 1.90 35.89 -1.05
N LEU A 5 2.42 36.47 -2.15
CA LEU A 5 2.70 35.76 -3.40
C LEU A 5 3.76 34.66 -3.25
N LEU A 6 4.80 34.90 -2.44
CA LEU A 6 5.86 33.92 -2.18
C LEU A 6 5.37 32.72 -1.35
N ILE A 7 4.43 32.94 -0.42
CA ILE A 7 3.87 31.88 0.42
C ILE A 7 3.00 30.94 -0.43
N ILE A 8 2.18 31.49 -1.33
CA ILE A 8 1.32 30.72 -2.25
C ILE A 8 2.16 29.84 -3.18
N SER A 9 3.29 30.35 -3.70
CA SER A 9 4.19 29.55 -4.56
C SER A 9 4.85 28.37 -3.82
N VAL A 10 5.16 28.53 -2.52
CA VAL A 10 5.76 27.45 -1.72
C VAL A 10 4.73 26.37 -1.38
N LEU A 11 3.49 26.77 -1.08
CA LEU A 11 2.37 25.85 -0.80
C LEU A 11 1.94 25.00 -2.00
N LEU A 12 2.12 25.49 -3.22
CA LEU A 12 1.83 24.75 -4.46
C LEU A 12 2.90 23.70 -4.78
N LEU A 13 4.16 23.95 -4.42
CA LEU A 13 5.29 23.04 -4.68
C LEU A 13 5.34 21.84 -3.72
N THR A 14 4.66 21.90 -2.56
CA THR A 14 4.69 20.84 -1.53
C THR A 14 3.66 19.72 -1.72
N GLN A 15 2.77 19.82 -2.71
CA GLN A 15 1.62 18.90 -2.84
C GLN A 15 1.94 17.58 -3.59
N SER A 16 3.06 17.52 -4.30
CA SER A 16 3.44 16.35 -5.12
C SER A 16 3.92 15.14 -4.32
N ALA A 17 4.28 15.29 -3.04
CA ALA A 17 4.80 14.22 -2.19
C ALA A 17 3.72 13.36 -1.50
N LEU A 18 2.44 13.78 -1.52
CA LEU A 18 1.35 13.09 -0.81
C LEU A 18 0.50 12.17 -1.70
N ALA A 19 0.69 12.19 -3.02
CA ALA A 19 -0.14 11.46 -3.98
C ALA A 19 0.29 10.00 -4.23
N ALA A 20 1.32 9.49 -3.54
CA ALA A 20 1.89 8.16 -3.78
C ALA A 20 1.51 7.14 -2.69
N LYS A 21 0.22 6.98 -2.36
CA LYS A 21 -0.19 5.98 -1.36
C LYS A 21 -1.55 5.34 -1.60
N GLN A 22 -1.73 4.79 -2.80
CA GLN A 22 -2.74 3.78 -3.08
C GLN A 22 -2.06 2.72 -3.97
N GLU A 23 -1.32 1.80 -3.36
CA GLU A 23 -0.60 0.75 -4.12
C GLU A 23 -1.44 -0.52 -4.30
N TYR A 24 -2.43 -0.78 -3.44
CA TYR A 24 -3.19 -2.04 -3.41
C TYR A 24 -4.67 -1.78 -3.06
N SER A 25 -5.61 -2.47 -3.71
CA SER A 25 -7.05 -2.40 -3.40
C SER A 25 -7.61 -3.78 -3.11
N CYS A 26 -8.59 -3.89 -2.21
CA CYS A 26 -9.30 -5.17 -1.99
C CYS A 26 -10.18 -5.58 -3.18
N ASP A 27 -10.45 -4.65 -4.11
CA ASP A 27 -11.29 -4.88 -5.28
C ASP A 27 -10.56 -5.63 -6.41
N ASP A 28 -9.22 -5.74 -6.37
CA ASP A 28 -8.50 -6.48 -7.42
C ASP A 28 -8.73 -8.01 -7.30
N GLY A 29 -9.44 -8.46 -6.27
CA GLY A 29 -9.97 -9.82 -6.16
C GLY A 29 -8.91 -10.89 -5.91
N LYS A 30 -7.69 -10.50 -5.53
CA LYS A 30 -6.58 -11.44 -5.29
C LYS A 30 -6.83 -12.28 -4.04
N ARG A 31 -6.63 -13.59 -4.18
CA ARG A 31 -6.89 -14.59 -3.14
C ARG A 31 -5.71 -15.53 -2.91
N TYR A 32 -4.77 -15.63 -3.83
CA TYR A 32 -3.70 -16.63 -3.82
C TYR A 32 -2.31 -15.97 -3.84
N CYS A 33 -1.32 -16.61 -3.22
CA CYS A 33 0.05 -16.09 -3.17
C CYS A 33 0.69 -15.88 -4.55
N LYS A 34 0.32 -16.68 -5.55
CA LYS A 34 0.78 -16.50 -6.94
C LYS A 34 0.32 -15.19 -7.60
N GLU A 35 -0.67 -14.51 -7.01
CA GLU A 35 -1.22 -13.24 -7.52
C GLU A 35 -0.55 -12.03 -6.84
N MET A 36 0.17 -12.26 -5.74
CA MET A 36 0.91 -11.25 -5.00
C MET A 36 2.28 -11.03 -5.65
N ARG A 37 2.65 -9.76 -5.82
CA ARG A 37 3.90 -9.34 -6.44
C ARG A 37 4.95 -8.93 -5.42
N SER A 38 4.54 -8.67 -4.18
CA SER A 38 5.43 -8.28 -3.09
C SER A 38 4.90 -8.77 -1.74
N CYS A 39 5.79 -8.82 -0.75
CA CYS A 39 5.41 -9.13 0.63
C CYS A 39 4.45 -8.06 1.19
N GLU A 40 4.65 -6.80 0.83
CA GLU A 40 3.80 -5.67 1.22
C GLU A 40 2.37 -5.83 0.69
N GLU A 41 2.20 -6.25 -0.56
CA GLU A 41 0.89 -6.54 -1.15
C GLU A 41 0.21 -7.71 -0.41
N ALA A 42 0.94 -8.79 -0.17
CA ALA A 42 0.42 -9.95 0.56
C ALA A 42 -0.02 -9.58 1.98
N LYS A 43 0.77 -8.77 2.69
CA LYS A 43 0.42 -8.20 4.00
C LYS A 43 -0.81 -7.30 3.94
N PHE A 44 -0.95 -6.48 2.90
CA PHE A 44 -2.15 -5.68 2.70
C PHE A 44 -3.39 -6.56 2.57
N TYR A 45 -3.35 -7.58 1.70
CA TYR A 45 -4.49 -8.47 1.49
C TYR A 45 -4.83 -9.33 2.72
N LEU A 46 -3.84 -9.78 3.48
CA LEU A 46 -4.07 -10.48 4.74
C LEU A 46 -4.77 -9.57 5.76
N ASN A 47 -4.20 -8.38 6.00
CA ASN A 47 -4.60 -7.52 7.13
C ASN A 47 -5.78 -6.61 6.81
N GLN A 48 -5.87 -6.06 5.59
CA GLN A 48 -6.90 -5.09 5.19
C GLN A 48 -8.07 -5.76 4.48
N CYS A 49 -7.80 -6.76 3.64
CA CYS A 49 -8.83 -7.44 2.85
C CYS A 49 -9.32 -8.76 3.46
N GLY A 50 -8.75 -9.17 4.60
CA GLY A 50 -9.16 -10.37 5.33
C GLY A 50 -8.91 -11.68 4.58
N VAL A 51 -7.93 -11.70 3.67
CA VAL A 51 -7.59 -12.89 2.88
C VAL A 51 -6.72 -13.85 3.71
N GLY A 52 -7.31 -14.44 4.74
CA GLY A 52 -6.62 -15.29 5.72
C GLY A 52 -5.90 -16.49 5.10
N ARG A 53 -6.30 -16.95 3.91
CA ARG A 53 -5.64 -18.08 3.23
C ARG A 53 -4.22 -17.80 2.75
N LEU A 54 -3.79 -16.53 2.75
CA LEU A 54 -2.41 -16.17 2.45
C LEU A 54 -1.45 -16.59 3.58
N ASP A 55 -1.96 -16.70 4.82
CA ASP A 55 -1.25 -17.14 6.02
C ASP A 55 -1.89 -18.44 6.52
N ARG A 56 -1.39 -19.58 6.02
CA ARG A 56 -2.04 -20.89 6.21
C ARG A 56 -1.81 -21.44 7.61
N ASP A 57 -0.64 -21.20 8.17
CA ASP A 57 -0.18 -21.65 9.48
C ASP A 57 -0.47 -20.63 10.60
N LYS A 58 -0.92 -19.42 10.25
CA LYS A 58 -1.41 -18.38 11.17
C LYS A 58 -0.30 -17.78 12.04
N ASP A 59 0.90 -17.67 11.48
CA ASP A 59 2.05 -17.06 12.14
C ASP A 59 2.12 -15.53 11.91
N GLY A 60 1.20 -14.99 11.10
CA GLY A 60 1.14 -13.58 10.72
C GLY A 60 1.99 -13.23 9.49
N VAL A 61 2.63 -14.21 8.85
CA VAL A 61 3.47 -14.04 7.65
C VAL A 61 2.74 -14.62 6.43
N PRO A 62 2.07 -13.78 5.62
CA PRO A 62 1.43 -14.28 4.42
C PRO A 62 2.47 -14.66 3.37
N CYS A 63 2.18 -15.70 2.58
CA CYS A 63 2.95 -16.06 1.39
C CYS A 63 4.45 -16.14 1.64
N GLU A 64 4.87 -17.02 2.54
CA GLU A 64 6.27 -17.14 3.03
C GLU A 64 7.33 -17.14 1.92
N SER A 65 7.03 -17.67 0.73
CA SER A 65 7.95 -17.67 -0.42
C SER A 65 8.41 -16.29 -0.91
N ILE A 66 7.65 -15.23 -0.59
CA ILE A 66 8.01 -13.84 -0.93
C ILE A 66 8.22 -12.95 0.30
N CYS A 67 7.96 -13.47 1.50
CA CYS A 67 8.06 -12.73 2.76
C CYS A 67 9.19 -13.21 3.69
N ARG A 68 9.88 -14.31 3.36
CA ARG A 68 11.03 -14.86 4.09
C ARG A 68 12.27 -14.96 3.22
#